data_AF-A0A0F8YVZ5-F1
#
_entry.id   AF-A0A0F8YVZ5-F1
#
_cell.length_a   1.000
_cell.length_b   1.000
_cell.length_c   1.000
_cell.angle_alpha   90.00
_cell.angle_beta   90.00
_cell.angle_gamma   90.00
#
_symmetry.space_group_name_H-M   'P 1'
#
loop_
_entity.id
_entity.type
_entity.pdbx_description
1 polymer ?
#
loop_
_entity_poly.entity_id
_entity_poly.type
_entity_poly.pdbx_seq_one_letter_code
_entity_poly.pdbx_strand_id
1 'polypeptide(L)'
;KSIGDLKSLQVLNLEENQLTTLPELIGNLKSLRELDLNNNMLITLPRSMWQLKNLENISLDGNNWEGEWKEVAESEIPAIRKYCRKRGSE
;
A
#
# COMPACT_ATOMS: atom_id res chain seq x y z
N LYS A 1 -19.04 7.43 6.26
CA LYS A 1 -18.39 7.21 4.94
C LYS A 1 -16.91 7.07 5.20
N SER A 2 -16.29 6.00 4.73
CA SER A 2 -14.85 5.75 4.88
C SER A 2 -14.14 5.83 3.53
N ILE A 3 -12.82 5.95 3.54
CA ILE A 3 -12.01 5.87 2.31
C ILE A 3 -12.27 4.54 1.56
N GLY A 4 -12.48 3.43 2.29
CA GLY A 4 -12.76 2.12 1.71
C GLY A 4 -14.09 2.02 0.95
N ASP A 5 -14.96 3.03 1.06
CA ASP A 5 -16.21 3.09 0.30
C ASP A 5 -15.98 3.63 -1.13
N LEU A 6 -14.82 4.23 -1.42
CA LEU A 6 -14.47 4.83 -2.70
C LEU A 6 -14.03 3.77 -3.72
N LYS A 7 -14.93 2.85 -4.06
CA LYS A 7 -14.64 1.68 -4.92
C LYS A 7 -14.11 2.05 -6.31
N SER A 8 -14.40 3.25 -6.80
CA SER A 8 -13.95 3.75 -8.11
C SER A 8 -12.67 4.59 -8.05
N LEU A 9 -12.08 4.80 -6.86
CA LEU A 9 -10.83 5.56 -6.72
C LEU A 9 -9.70 4.82 -7.42
N GLN A 10 -8.96 5.52 -8.28
CA GLN A 10 -7.85 4.96 -9.06
C GLN A 10 -6.48 5.43 -8.56
N VAL A 11 -6.41 6.65 -8.04
CA VAL A 11 -5.19 7.26 -7.52
C VAL A 11 -5.45 7.73 -6.10
N LEU A 12 -4.56 7.35 -5.19
CA LEU A 12 -4.56 7.82 -3.80
C LEU A 12 -3.15 8.31 -3.46
N ASN A 13 -2.99 9.63 -3.35
CA ASN A 13 -1.76 10.25 -2.88
C ASN A 13 -1.90 10.63 -1.40
N LEU A 14 -1.00 10.10 -0.57
CA LEU A 14 -0.86 10.40 0.85
C LEU A 14 0.58 10.82 1.20
N GLU A 15 1.35 11.27 0.20
CA GLU A 15 2.72 11.73 0.34
C GLU A 15 2.84 12.86 1.38
N GLU A 16 3.99 12.94 2.08
CA GLU A 16 4.32 14.02 3.01
C GLU A 16 3.30 14.20 4.14
N ASN A 17 2.92 13.08 4.76
CA ASN A 17 2.05 13.07 5.92
C ASN A 17 2.76 12.46 7.13
N GLN A 18 2.02 12.35 8.24
CA GLN A 18 2.50 11.78 9.50
C GLN A 18 1.84 10.42 9.79
N LEU A 19 1.52 9.65 8.74
CA LEU A 19 0.82 8.38 8.90
C LEU A 19 1.77 7.36 9.53
N THR A 20 1.33 6.76 10.64
CA THR A 20 2.04 5.66 11.30
C THR A 20 1.45 4.29 10.96
N THR A 21 0.19 4.26 10.51
CA THR A 21 -0.52 3.06 10.05
C THR A 21 -1.51 3.42 8.92
N LEU A 22 -1.94 2.41 8.17
CA LEU A 22 -3.11 2.49 7.30
C LEU A 22 -4.23 1.57 7.80
N PRO A 23 -5.51 1.95 7.64
CA PRO A 23 -6.61 1.10 8.04
C PRO A 23 -6.76 -0.13 7.12
N GLU A 24 -7.24 -1.25 7.66
CA GLU A 24 -7.55 -2.47 6.89
C GLU A 24 -8.59 -2.24 5.76
N LEU A 25 -9.33 -1.12 5.83
CA LEU A 25 -10.29 -0.74 4.79
C LEU A 25 -9.61 -0.31 3.48
N ILE A 26 -8.30 -0.08 3.45
CA ILE A 26 -7.56 0.28 2.23
C ILE A 26 -7.72 -0.79 1.14
N GLY A 27 -7.78 -2.07 1.51
CA GLY A 27 -7.99 -3.16 0.55
C GLY A 27 -9.34 -3.17 -0.15
N ASN A 28 -10.30 -2.34 0.28
CA ASN A 28 -11.60 -2.18 -0.39
C ASN A 28 -11.54 -1.29 -1.63
N LEU A 29 -10.43 -0.57 -1.85
CA LEU A 29 -10.22 0.27 -3.03
C LEU A 29 -9.93 -0.59 -4.28
N LYS A 30 -10.93 -1.34 -4.75
CA LYS A 30 -10.75 -2.36 -5.79
C LYS A 30 -10.30 -1.79 -7.14
N SER A 31 -10.55 -0.51 -7.43
CA SER A 31 -10.09 0.16 -8.66
C SER A 31 -8.75 0.88 -8.52
N LEU A 32 -8.09 0.84 -7.35
CA LEU A 32 -6.85 1.57 -7.13
C LEU A 32 -5.72 1.02 -8.01
N ARG A 33 -5.05 1.92 -8.71
CA ARG A 33 -3.91 1.67 -9.60
C ARG A 33 -2.64 2.32 -9.08
N GLU A 34 -2.76 3.47 -8.42
CA GLU A 34 -1.62 4.23 -7.92
C GLU A 34 -1.84 4.58 -6.45
N LEU A 35 -0.83 4.27 -5.63
CA LEU A 35 -0.80 4.56 -4.20
C LEU A 35 0.53 5.21 -3.86
N ASP A 36 0.51 6.48 -3.49
CA ASP A 36 1.70 7.18 -3.01
C ASP A 36 1.65 7.29 -1.48
N LEU A 37 2.65 6.70 -0.82
CA LEU A 37 2.84 6.73 0.63
C LEU A 37 4.19 7.34 1.01
N ASN A 38 4.88 8.01 0.08
CA ASN A 38 6.20 8.57 0.33
C ASN A 38 6.19 9.53 1.54
N ASN A 39 7.34 9.63 2.20
CA ASN A 39 7.58 10.63 3.25
C ASN A 39 6.50 10.59 4.36
N ASN A 40 6.36 9.42 4.99
CA ASN A 40 5.46 9.17 6.11
C ASN A 40 6.23 8.50 7.27
N MET A 41 5.53 7.99 8.29
CA MET A 41 6.13 7.29 9.43
C MET A 41 5.62 5.85 9.53
N LEU A 42 5.28 5.24 8.38
CA LEU A 42 4.75 3.88 8.35
C LEU A 42 5.85 2.89 8.69
N ILE A 43 5.52 1.92 9.54
CA ILE A 43 6.40 0.79 9.89
C ILE A 43 5.97 -0.50 9.19
N THR A 44 4.72 -0.58 8.72
CA THR A 44 4.13 -1.73 8.05
C THR A 44 2.88 -1.32 7.25
N LEU A 45 2.41 -2.18 6.36
CA LEU A 45 1.11 -2.05 5.70
C LEU A 45 0.14 -3.15 6.15
N PRO A 46 -1.18 -2.85 6.22
CA PRO A 46 -2.20 -3.81 6.62
C PRO A 46 -2.29 -4.99 5.64
N ARG A 47 -2.75 -6.16 6.11
CA ARG A 47 -2.81 -7.38 5.26
C ARG A 47 -3.75 -7.21 4.07
N SER A 48 -4.79 -6.41 4.23
CA SER A 48 -5.70 -6.01 3.15
C SER A 48 -5.02 -5.36 1.94
N MET A 49 -3.76 -4.90 2.06
CA MET A 49 -2.94 -4.45 0.93
C MET A 49 -2.85 -5.50 -0.18
N TRP A 50 -2.84 -6.78 0.18
CA TRP A 50 -2.80 -7.89 -0.79
C TRP A 50 -4.06 -8.00 -1.65
N GLN A 51 -5.15 -7.34 -1.25
CA GLN A 51 -6.40 -7.34 -2.00
C GLN A 51 -6.45 -6.30 -3.12
N LEU A 52 -5.46 -5.39 -3.21
CA LEU A 52 -5.36 -4.37 -4.25
C LEU A 52 -4.82 -4.96 -5.56
N LYS A 53 -5.61 -5.85 -6.17
CA LYS A 53 -5.21 -6.62 -7.37
C LYS A 53 -4.90 -5.76 -8.61
N ASN A 54 -5.46 -4.55 -8.66
CA ASN A 54 -5.29 -3.61 -9.76
C ASN A 54 -4.16 -2.60 -9.51
N LEU A 55 -3.45 -2.67 -8.38
CA LEU A 55 -2.36 -1.77 -8.08
C LEU A 55 -1.23 -1.99 -9.11
N GLU A 56 -0.85 -0.90 -9.76
CA GLU A 56 0.16 -0.83 -10.82
C GLU A 56 1.44 -0.17 -10.30
N ASN A 57 1.29 0.95 -9.60
CA ASN A 57 2.38 1.72 -9.01
C ASN A 57 2.15 1.90 -7.51
N ILE A 58 3.24 1.80 -6.75
CA ILE A 58 3.28 2.09 -5.32
C ILE A 58 4.61 2.75 -4.99
N SER A 59 4.57 3.84 -4.23
CA SER A 59 5.75 4.55 -3.75
C SER A 59 5.78 4.51 -2.23
N LEU A 60 6.91 4.07 -1.67
CA LEU A 60 7.05 3.75 -0.24
C LEU A 60 8.26 4.45 0.42
N ASP A 61 8.96 5.31 -0.31
CA ASP A 61 10.21 5.92 0.13
C ASP A 61 9.99 6.86 1.32
N GLY A 62 11.02 7.08 2.13
CA GLY A 62 10.93 8.01 3.26
C GLY A 62 9.94 7.56 4.35
N ASN A 63 9.84 6.25 4.61
CA ASN A 63 9.10 5.66 5.72
C ASN A 63 10.05 4.89 6.65
N ASN A 64 9.53 4.43 7.80
CA ASN A 64 10.31 3.72 8.82
C ASN A 64 10.03 2.21 8.80
N TRP A 65 10.11 1.58 7.62
CA TRP A 65 9.70 0.19 7.44
C TRP A 65 10.44 -0.78 8.36
N GLU A 66 9.66 -1.62 9.03
CA GLU A 66 10.14 -2.68 9.92
C GLU A 66 9.55 -4.04 9.52
N GLY A 67 10.09 -5.10 10.11
CA GLY A 67 9.59 -6.46 9.91
C GLY A 67 9.56 -6.88 8.44
N GLU A 68 8.43 -7.44 8.01
CA GLU A 68 8.28 -8.01 6.65
C GLU A 68 8.36 -6.97 5.53
N TRP A 69 8.10 -5.69 5.82
CA TRP A 69 8.12 -4.62 4.82
C TRP A 69 9.49 -3.97 4.65
N LYS A 70 10.42 -4.19 5.59
CA LYS A 70 11.76 -3.58 5.53
C LYS A 70 12.49 -3.86 4.22
N GLU A 71 12.58 -5.13 3.81
CA GLU A 71 13.24 -5.51 2.56
C GLU A 71 12.35 -5.30 1.32
N VAL A 72 11.04 -5.49 1.48
CA VAL A 72 10.07 -5.38 0.38
C VAL A 72 9.97 -3.94 -0.11
N ALA A 73 9.92 -2.97 0.80
CA ALA A 73 9.77 -1.56 0.45
C ALA A 73 11.01 -0.96 -0.23
N GLU A 74 12.19 -1.54 0.00
CA GLU A 74 13.44 -1.17 -0.69
C GLU A 74 13.56 -1.83 -2.08
N SER A 75 12.64 -2.72 -2.44
CA SER A 75 12.65 -3.42 -3.72
C SER A 75 11.91 -2.65 -4.82
N GLU A 76 12.20 -2.99 -6.08
CA GLU A 76 11.48 -2.41 -7.21
C GLU A 76 9.98 -2.74 -7.20
N ILE A 77 9.16 -1.87 -7.79
CA ILE A 77 7.70 -2.02 -7.89
C ILE A 77 7.27 -3.44 -8.37
N PRO A 78 7.89 -4.06 -9.40
CA PRO A 78 7.53 -5.41 -9.81
C PRO A 78 7.71 -6.45 -8.69
N ALA A 79 8.74 -6.31 -7.86
CA ALA A 79 9.00 -7.19 -6.73
C ALA A 79 7.95 -7.00 -5.61
N ILE A 80 7.60 -5.75 -5.28
CA ILE A 80 6.53 -5.43 -4.32
C ILE A 80 5.20 -6.03 -4.78
N ARG A 81 4.85 -5.87 -6.06
CA ARG A 81 3.62 -6.46 -6.63
C ARG A 81 3.63 -7.98 -6.57
N LYS A 82 4.76 -8.60 -6.89
CA LYS A 82 4.93 -10.07 -6.79
C LYS A 82 4.76 -10.54 -5.35
N TYR A 83 5.36 -9.83 -4.39
CA TYR A 83 5.22 -10.10 -2.96
C TYR A 83 3.74 -10.05 -2.53
N CYS A 84 3.04 -8.97 -2.85
CA CYS A 84 1.62 -8.79 -2.50
C CYS A 84 0.73 -9.88 -3.12
N ARG A 85 0.98 -10.25 -4.39
CA ARG A 85 0.23 -11.33 -5.07
C ARG A 85 0.45 -12.70 -4.42
N LYS A 86 1.70 -13.02 -4.03
CA LYS A 86 2.03 -14.28 -3.36
C LYS A 86 1.30 -14.40 -2.02
N ARG A 87 1.33 -13.34 -1.21
CA ARG A 87 0.66 -13.31 0.10
C ARG A 87 -0.86 -13.28 0.01
N GLY A 88 -1.42 -12.61 -1.01
CA GLY A 88 -2.88 -12.56 -1.22
C GLY A 88 -3.50 -13.84 -1.75
N SER A 89 -2.69 -14.86 -2.08
CA SER A 89 -3.16 -16.20 -2.47
C SER A 89 -3.05 -17.25 -1.36
N GLU A 90 -2.42 -16.90 -0.24
CA GLU A 90 -2.37 -17.70 1.00
C GLU A 90 -3.59 -17.39 1.88
#